data_AF-A0A6J2SPT8-F1
#
_entry.id   AF-A0A6J2SPT8-F1
#
_cell.length_a   1.000
_cell.length_b   1.000
_cell.length_c   1.000
_cell.angle_alpha   90.00
_cell.angle_beta   90.00
_cell.angle_gamma   90.00
#
_symmetry.space_group_name_H-M   'P 1'
#
loop_
_entity.id
_entity.type
_entity.pdbx_description
1 polymer ?
#
loop_
_entity_poly.entity_id
_entity_poly.type
_entity_poly.pdbx_seq_one_letter_code
_entity_poly.pdbx_strand_id
1 'polypeptide(L)'
;MIQKGFLLKSTHGRLGLTAFILCLLAMSSGLAALCSARVKKLITPLLNKALHNFLGFACFVIALVTQYYGYETGYFTHRTETDLQILMKCLTLVSLVLSSYGPMKGLYHKIKSISSQF
;
A
#
# COMPACT_ATOMS: atom_id res chain seq x y z
N MET A 1 7.83 -25.29 10.76
CA MET A 1 8.91 -25.25 9.75
C MET A 1 8.91 -23.90 9.07
N ILE A 2 9.90 -23.06 9.37
CA ILE A 2 10.11 -21.78 8.66
C ILE A 2 10.50 -22.12 7.22
N GLN A 3 9.78 -21.58 6.24
CA GLN A 3 10.01 -21.82 4.82
C GLN A 3 11.49 -21.51 4.49
N LYS A 4 12.24 -22.46 3.93
CA LYS A 4 13.66 -22.32 3.54
C LYS A 4 13.88 -21.34 2.36
N GLY A 5 13.07 -20.30 2.27
CA GLY A 5 12.95 -19.43 1.12
C GLY A 5 12.15 -18.17 1.39
N PHE A 6 12.33 -17.51 2.55
CA PHE A 6 12.13 -16.05 2.58
C PHE A 6 13.23 -15.39 1.74
N LEU A 7 13.23 -15.71 0.46
CA LEU A 7 14.11 -15.14 -0.53
C LEU A 7 13.48 -13.80 -0.87
N LEU A 8 14.13 -12.72 -0.44
CA LEU A 8 13.95 -11.38 -0.98
C LEU A 8 14.19 -11.33 -2.51
N LYS A 9 14.53 -12.45 -3.16
CA LYS A 9 14.53 -12.62 -4.62
C LYS A 9 13.14 -12.91 -5.20
N SER A 10 12.21 -13.47 -4.43
CA SER A 10 10.84 -13.76 -4.91
C SER A 10 10.04 -12.48 -5.10
N THR A 11 9.12 -12.47 -6.08
CA THR A 11 8.23 -11.33 -6.32
C THR A 11 7.41 -10.98 -5.08
N HIS A 12 6.82 -11.98 -4.42
CA HIS A 12 6.11 -11.81 -3.16
C HIS A 12 7.00 -11.17 -2.07
N GLY A 13 8.22 -11.69 -1.87
CA GLY A 13 9.14 -11.15 -0.87
C GLY A 13 9.57 -9.70 -1.12
N ARG A 14 9.87 -9.35 -2.38
CA ARG A 14 10.24 -7.98 -2.78
C ARG A 14 9.12 -6.99 -2.58
N LEU A 15 7.92 -7.34 -3.05
CA LEU A 15 6.75 -6.47 -2.92
C LEU A 15 6.31 -6.35 -1.46
N GLY A 16 6.37 -7.44 -0.68
CA GLY A 16 6.06 -7.43 0.75
C GLY A 16 6.98 -6.53 1.56
N LEU A 17 8.29 -6.57 1.31
CA LEU A 17 9.23 -5.65 1.94
C LEU A 17 8.98 -4.19 1.50
N THR A 18 8.67 -3.98 0.23
CA THR A 18 8.34 -2.65 -0.30
C THR A 18 7.08 -2.09 0.37
N ALA A 19 6.01 -2.89 0.49
CA ALA A 19 4.79 -2.52 1.21
C ALA A 19 5.08 -2.21 2.68
N PHE A 20 5.92 -3.02 3.34
CA PHE A 20 6.29 -2.79 4.72
C PHE A 20 7.00 -1.44 4.93
N ILE A 21 7.98 -1.11 4.06
CA ILE A 21 8.67 0.19 4.11
C ILE A 21 7.70 1.34 3.84
N LEU A 22 6.85 1.23 2.81
CA LEU A 22 5.83 2.24 2.51
C LEU A 22 4.85 2.44 3.67
N CYS A 23 4.47 1.36 4.36
CA CYS A 23 3.62 1.42 5.55
C CYS A 23 4.28 2.22 6.68
N LEU A 24 5.57 2.00 6.95
CA LEU A 24 6.31 2.77 7.95
C LEU A 24 6.38 4.26 7.61
N LEU A 25 6.56 4.61 6.33
CA LEU A 25 6.56 6.01 5.87
C LEU A 25 5.16 6.63 5.94
N ALA A 26 4.11 5.89 5.59
CA ALA A 26 2.73 6.34 5.73
C ALA A 26 2.38 6.57 7.22
N MET A 27 2.78 5.66 8.10
CA MET A 27 2.56 5.77 9.54
C MET A 27 3.29 6.98 10.12
N SER A 28 4.57 7.18 9.79
CA SER A 28 5.36 8.30 10.30
C SER A 28 4.83 9.65 9.81
N SER A 29 4.42 9.76 8.54
CA SER A 29 3.78 10.98 8.00
C SER A 29 2.43 11.29 8.65
N GLY A 30 1.65 10.25 8.99
CA GLY A 30 0.40 10.38 9.74
C GLY A 30 0.64 10.87 11.18
N LEU A 31 1.64 10.28 11.86
CA LEU A 31 2.01 10.68 13.21
C LEU A 31 2.58 12.11 13.25
N ALA A 32 3.39 12.49 12.26
CA ALA A 32 3.93 13.83 12.11
C ALA A 32 2.82 14.88 11.93
N ALA A 33 1.69 14.52 11.28
CA ALA A 33 0.52 15.39 11.16
C ALA A 33 -0.18 15.65 12.50
N LEU A 34 -0.16 14.66 13.41
CA LEU A 34 -0.82 14.71 14.72
C LEU A 34 0.02 15.41 15.79
N CYS A 35 1.36 15.24 15.75
CA CYS A 35 2.19 15.52 16.91
C CYS A 35 2.91 16.88 16.94
N SER A 36 2.79 17.79 15.95
CA SER A 36 3.64 18.99 16.02
C SER A 36 3.19 20.26 15.30
N ALA A 37 3.19 21.37 16.04
CA ALA A 37 3.24 22.73 15.49
C ALA A 37 4.59 23.04 14.80
N ARG A 38 5.67 22.32 15.15
CA ARG A 38 7.01 22.48 14.58
C ARG A 38 7.14 21.78 13.21
N VAL A 39 6.47 20.64 13.00
CA VAL A 39 6.41 19.98 11.67
C VAL A 39 5.63 20.84 10.67
N LYS A 40 4.57 21.53 11.11
CA LYS A 40 3.80 22.47 10.25
C LYS A 40 4.66 23.62 9.70
N LYS A 41 5.80 23.95 10.35
CA LYS A 41 6.76 24.93 9.84
C LYS A 41 7.66 24.39 8.72
N LEU A 42 7.84 23.08 8.63
CA LEU A 42 8.77 22.43 7.71
C LEU A 42 8.06 21.86 6.47
N ILE A 43 6.88 21.28 6.66
CA ILE A 43 6.01 20.80 5.59
C ILE A 43 4.63 21.38 5.81
N THR A 44 4.06 22.01 4.78
CA THR A 44 2.71 22.55 4.88
C THR A 44 1.71 21.42 5.15
N PRO A 45 0.70 21.63 6.01
CA PRO A 45 -0.32 20.62 6.30
C PRO A 45 -0.96 20.04 5.03
N LEU A 46 -1.12 20.87 3.99
CA LEU A 46 -1.62 20.47 2.67
C LEU A 46 -0.69 19.47 1.98
N LEU A 47 0.61 19.76 1.91
CA LEU A 47 1.59 18.88 1.29
C LEU A 47 1.74 17.56 2.06
N ASN A 48 1.81 17.60 3.40
CA ASN A 48 1.89 16.37 4.20
C ASN A 48 0.64 15.49 4.01
N LYS A 49 -0.56 16.11 3.93
CA LYS A 49 -1.81 15.38 3.70
C LYS A 49 -1.93 14.81 2.28
N ALA A 50 -1.26 15.41 1.29
CA ALA A 50 -1.15 14.86 -0.06
C ALA A 50 -0.16 13.69 -0.09
N LEU A 51 1.03 13.86 0.50
CA LEU A 51 2.05 12.82 0.62
C LEU A 51 1.54 11.60 1.39
N HIS A 52 0.91 11.78 2.54
CA HIS A 52 0.33 10.68 3.32
C HIS A 52 -0.72 9.90 2.52
N ASN A 53 -1.57 10.59 1.76
CA ASN A 53 -2.57 9.94 0.91
C ASN A 53 -1.93 9.16 -0.24
N PHE A 54 -0.88 9.70 -0.85
CA PHE A 54 -0.12 9.02 -1.90
C PHE A 54 0.61 7.78 -1.37
N LEU A 55 1.35 7.93 -0.26
CA LEU A 55 2.08 6.82 0.38
C LEU A 55 1.13 5.71 0.84
N GLY A 56 0.00 6.08 1.47
CA GLY A 56 -1.01 5.11 1.89
C GLY A 56 -1.63 4.38 0.70
N PHE A 57 -1.94 5.08 -0.38
CA PHE A 57 -2.48 4.47 -1.58
C PHE A 57 -1.47 3.54 -2.28
N ALA A 58 -0.22 3.99 -2.45
CA ALA A 58 0.84 3.16 -3.00
C ALA A 58 1.09 1.91 -2.14
N CYS A 59 1.13 2.06 -0.81
CA CYS A 59 1.24 0.95 0.13
C CYS A 59 0.10 -0.05 -0.04
N PHE A 60 -1.15 0.43 -0.14
CA PHE A 60 -2.32 -0.41 -0.36
C PHE A 60 -2.23 -1.23 -1.65
N VAL A 61 -1.88 -0.58 -2.77
CA VAL A 61 -1.73 -1.26 -4.06
C VAL A 61 -0.64 -2.34 -3.98
N ILE A 62 0.56 -1.99 -3.50
CA ILE A 62 1.67 -2.93 -3.40
C ILE A 62 1.34 -4.08 -2.43
N ALA A 63 0.63 -3.82 -1.33
CA ALA A 63 0.19 -4.84 -0.38
C ALA A 63 -0.79 -5.84 -1.03
N LEU A 64 -1.80 -5.39 -1.77
CA LEU A 64 -2.72 -6.30 -2.44
C LEU A 64 -2.07 -7.07 -3.60
N VAL A 65 -1.15 -6.45 -4.34
CA VAL A 65 -0.36 -7.18 -5.35
C VAL A 65 0.55 -8.21 -4.67
N THR A 66 1.15 -7.87 -3.53
CA THR A 66 1.90 -8.84 -2.70
C THR A 66 1.03 -10.00 -2.26
N GLN A 67 -0.20 -9.71 -1.81
CA GLN A 67 -1.17 -10.71 -1.37
C GLN A 67 -1.56 -11.65 -2.52
N TYR A 68 -1.78 -11.10 -3.72
CA TYR A 68 -2.03 -11.89 -4.94
C TYR A 68 -0.92 -12.92 -5.19
N TYR A 69 0.35 -12.48 -5.19
CA TYR A 69 1.48 -13.39 -5.34
C TYR A 69 1.69 -14.29 -4.11
N GLY A 70 1.19 -13.88 -2.95
CA GLY A 70 1.15 -14.70 -1.73
C GLY A 70 0.37 -15.98 -1.92
N TYR A 71 -0.72 -15.94 -2.69
CA TYR A 71 -1.53 -17.12 -3.02
C TYR A 71 -0.82 -18.10 -3.95
N GLU A 72 0.22 -17.67 -4.66
CA GLU A 72 1.05 -18.55 -5.51
C GLU A 72 2.22 -19.18 -4.75
N THR A 73 2.47 -18.72 -3.52
CA THR A 73 3.54 -19.29 -2.70
C THR A 73 3.19 -20.71 -2.28
N GLY A 74 4.21 -21.57 -2.21
CA GLY A 74 4.07 -22.96 -1.72
C GLY A 74 3.31 -23.05 -0.38
N TYR A 75 3.43 -22.05 0.49
CA TYR A 75 2.70 -22.03 1.76
C TYR A 75 1.19 -22.12 1.57
N PHE A 76 0.64 -21.33 0.64
CA PHE A 76 -0.79 -21.27 0.38
C PHE A 76 -1.23 -22.41 -0.55
N THR A 77 -0.47 -22.66 -1.61
CA THR A 77 -0.84 -23.67 -2.62
C THR A 77 -0.83 -25.10 -2.07
N HIS A 78 0.04 -25.43 -1.09
CA HIS A 78 0.05 -26.75 -0.45
C HIS A 78 -1.09 -26.96 0.57
N ARG A 79 -1.85 -25.91 0.91
CA ARG A 79 -2.87 -25.96 1.97
C ARG A 79 -4.29 -25.68 1.48
N THR A 80 -4.45 -25.38 0.20
CA THR A 80 -5.73 -24.92 -0.35
C THR A 80 -5.97 -25.54 -1.72
N GLU A 81 -7.23 -25.76 -2.05
CA GLU A 81 -7.65 -26.22 -3.37
C GLU A 81 -7.47 -25.13 -4.43
N THR A 82 -7.27 -25.54 -5.68
CA THR A 82 -7.01 -24.64 -6.81
C THR A 82 -8.13 -23.61 -7.00
N ASP A 83 -9.40 -24.03 -6.86
CA ASP A 83 -10.55 -23.13 -7.03
C ASP A 83 -10.58 -22.03 -5.98
N LEU A 84 -10.23 -22.36 -4.72
CA LEU A 84 -10.11 -21.38 -3.65
C LEU A 84 -8.96 -20.39 -3.93
N GLN A 85 -7.83 -20.86 -4.48
CA GLN A 85 -6.73 -19.97 -4.86
C GLN A 85 -7.14 -18.97 -5.94
N ILE A 86 -7.87 -19.42 -6.96
CA ILE A 86 -8.40 -18.57 -8.03
C ILE A 86 -9.39 -17.56 -7.45
N LEU A 87 -10.33 -18.02 -6.61
CA LEU A 87 -11.31 -17.15 -5.96
C LEU A 87 -10.63 -16.02 -5.16
N MET A 88 -9.65 -16.36 -4.32
CA MET A 88 -8.95 -15.38 -3.48
C MET A 88 -8.17 -14.35 -4.31
N LYS A 89 -7.55 -14.78 -5.42
CA LYS A 89 -6.89 -13.89 -6.38
C LYS A 89 -7.89 -12.92 -7.03
N CYS A 90 -9.03 -13.43 -7.49
CA CYS A 90 -10.10 -12.61 -8.08
C CYS A 90 -10.66 -11.60 -7.08
N LEU A 91 -10.99 -12.03 -5.86
CA LEU A 91 -11.46 -11.14 -4.79
C LEU A 91 -10.45 -10.04 -4.49
N THR A 92 -9.16 -10.38 -4.40
CA THR A 92 -8.09 -9.40 -4.16
C THR A 92 -7.99 -8.35 -5.26
N LEU A 93 -8.06 -8.77 -6.53
CA LEU A 93 -8.07 -7.85 -7.67
C LEU A 93 -9.31 -6.95 -7.69
N VAL A 94 -10.49 -7.51 -7.40
CA VAL A 94 -11.74 -6.75 -7.32
C VAL A 94 -11.67 -5.74 -6.19
N SER A 95 -11.21 -6.14 -4.99
CA SER A 95 -11.00 -5.23 -3.86
C SER A 95 -10.01 -4.13 -4.20
N LEU A 96 -8.90 -4.44 -4.88
CA LEU A 96 -7.93 -3.46 -5.32
C LEU A 96 -8.58 -2.39 -6.20
N VAL A 97 -9.32 -2.80 -7.24
CA VAL A 97 -9.95 -1.87 -8.17
C VAL A 97 -11.02 -1.03 -7.48
N LEU A 98 -11.95 -1.66 -6.76
CA LEU A 98 -13.08 -0.96 -6.13
C LEU A 98 -12.61 0.01 -5.03
N SER A 99 -11.66 -0.41 -4.19
CA SER A 99 -11.14 0.43 -3.10
C SER A 99 -10.19 1.52 -3.58
N SER A 100 -9.65 1.45 -4.81
CA SER A 100 -8.76 2.49 -5.36
C SER A 100 -9.48 3.78 -5.75
N TYR A 101 -10.77 3.70 -6.08
CA TYR A 101 -11.52 4.86 -6.60
C TYR A 101 -11.52 6.07 -5.65
N GLY A 102 -11.80 5.83 -4.37
CA GLY A 102 -11.84 6.89 -3.34
C GLY A 102 -10.49 7.60 -3.15
N PRO A 103 -9.40 6.86 -2.84
CA PRO A 103 -8.06 7.41 -2.72
C PRO A 103 -7.58 8.14 -3.97
N MET A 104 -7.83 7.61 -5.17
CA MET A 104 -7.48 8.25 -6.44
C MET A 104 -8.19 9.58 -6.64
N LYS A 105 -9.52 9.62 -6.41
CA LYS A 105 -10.30 10.86 -6.47
C LYS A 105 -9.78 11.89 -5.47
N GLY A 106 -9.52 11.46 -4.23
CA GLY A 106 -8.97 12.33 -3.18
C GLY A 106 -7.58 12.87 -3.51
N LEU A 107 -6.72 12.05 -4.14
CA LEU A 107 -5.39 12.46 -4.56
C LEU A 107 -5.46 13.47 -5.70
N TYR A 108 -6.30 13.22 -6.72
CA TYR A 108 -6.50 14.12 -7.85
C TYR A 108 -6.96 15.52 -7.41
N HIS A 109 -7.97 15.60 -6.54
CA HIS A 109 -8.44 16.89 -6.02
C HIS A 109 -7.35 17.66 -5.26
N LYS A 110 -6.52 16.96 -4.47
CA LYS A 110 -5.42 17.60 -3.73
C LYS A 110 -4.31 18.09 -4.64
N ILE A 111 -3.90 17.28 -5.62
CA ILE A 111 -2.88 17.69 -6.61
C ILE A 111 -3.37 18.93 -7.35
N LYS A 112 -4.63 18.94 -7.81
CA LYS A 112 -5.24 20.09 -8.46
C LYS A 112 -5.22 21.35 -7.57
N SER A 113 -5.59 21.21 -6.29
CA SER A 113 -5.57 22.32 -5.33
C SER A 113 -4.17 22.86 -5.05
N ILE A 114 -3.14 22.01 -5.04
CA ILE A 114 -1.74 22.43 -4.87
C ILE A 114 -1.27 23.15 -6.13
N SER A 115 -1.58 22.62 -7.32
CA SER A 115 -1.20 23.24 -8.59
C SER A 115 -1.85 24.60 -8.85
N SER A 116 -3.00 24.90 -8.23
CA SER A 116 -3.63 26.22 -8.35
C SER A 116 -3.08 27.26 -7.36
N GLN A 117 -2.20 26.87 -6.43
CA GLN A 117 -1.57 27.76 -5.44
C GLN A 117 -0.17 28.24 -5.85
N PHE A 118 0.37 27.72 -6.95
CA PHE A 118 1.63 28.12 -7.58
C PHE A 118 1.34 28.68 -8.98
#